data_AF-A0A1Q7MLP4-F1
#
_entry.id   AF-A0A1Q7MLP4-F1
#
_cell.length_a   1.000
_cell.length_b   1.000
_cell.length_c   1.000
_cell.angle_alpha   90.00
_cell.angle_beta   90.00
_cell.angle_gamma   90.00
#
_symmetry.space_group_name_H-M   'P 1'
#
loop_
_entity.id
_entity.type
_entity.pdbx_description
1 polymer ?
#
loop_
_entity_poly.entity_id
_entity_poly.type
_entity_poly.pdbx_seq_one_letter_code
_entity_poly.pdbx_strand_id
1 'polypeptide(L)'
;MAQACWHFTKEEFRRIDAFASQYSYETMTNLPSDLSDTEKLSLNRAWTNARMDEGYTIVDLGPSPSYRYYPYITSPYYAMEQVEIAARNYAKWLPIWGVFD
;
A
#
# COMPACT_ATOMS: atom_id res chain seq x y z
N MET A 1 0.47 27.08 4.19
CA MET A 1 1.06 25.75 3.92
C MET A 1 0.03 24.72 4.33
N ALA A 2 -0.61 24.04 3.38
CA ALA A 2 -1.67 23.08 3.69
C ALA A 2 -1.04 21.70 3.93
N GLN A 3 -1.08 21.25 5.17
CA GLN A 3 -0.64 19.93 5.60
C GLN A 3 -1.81 18.96 5.36
N ALA A 4 -1.77 18.21 4.26
CA ALA A 4 -2.67 17.09 4.06
C ALA A 4 -2.08 15.86 4.77
N CYS A 5 -2.37 15.75 6.07
CA CYS A 5 -2.17 14.51 6.81
C CYS A 5 -3.21 13.50 6.30
N TRP A 6 -2.76 12.41 5.70
CA TRP A 6 -3.61 11.31 5.24
C TRP A 6 -4.37 10.78 6.46
N HIS A 7 -5.67 11.08 6.55
CA HIS A 7 -6.52 10.71 7.68
C HIS A 7 -6.82 9.21 7.61
N PHE A 8 -6.01 8.42 8.30
CA PHE A 8 -6.41 7.09 8.73
C PHE A 8 -7.36 7.23 9.93
N THR A 9 -8.44 6.45 9.95
CA THR A 9 -9.34 6.30 11.08
C THR A 9 -8.68 5.46 12.19
N LYS A 10 -9.16 5.58 13.44
CA LYS A 10 -8.61 4.88 14.62
C LYS A 10 -8.57 3.34 14.49
N GLU A 11 -9.42 2.72 13.66
CA GLU A 11 -9.39 1.27 13.44
C GLU A 11 -8.30 0.84 12.43
N GLU A 12 -8.02 1.67 11.42
CA GLU A 12 -6.98 1.42 10.40
C GLU A 12 -5.58 1.55 10.99
N PHE A 13 -5.42 2.53 11.87
CA PHE A 13 -4.22 2.66 12.68
C PHE A 13 -4.00 1.42 13.54
N ARG A 14 -4.99 0.63 13.96
CA ARG A 14 -4.71 -0.52 14.85
C ARG A 14 -3.85 -1.62 14.21
N ARG A 15 -4.04 -1.89 12.92
CA ARG A 15 -3.23 -2.89 12.17
C ARG A 15 -1.85 -2.35 11.83
N ILE A 16 -1.80 -1.07 11.47
CA ILE A 16 -0.56 -0.37 11.14
C ILE A 16 0.25 -0.09 12.41
N ASP A 17 -0.36 0.38 13.50
CA ASP A 17 0.25 0.76 14.78
C ASP A 17 1.01 -0.41 15.39
N ALA A 18 0.44 -1.61 15.38
CA ALA A 18 1.15 -2.79 15.89
C ALA A 18 2.43 -3.05 15.08
N PHE A 19 2.37 -2.88 13.76
CA PHE A 19 3.52 -3.07 12.88
C PHE A 19 4.51 -1.89 12.97
N ALA A 20 4.02 -0.67 12.78
CA ALA A 20 4.72 0.62 12.82
C ALA A 20 5.37 0.93 14.18
N SER A 21 4.81 0.43 15.29
CA SER A 21 5.42 0.57 16.61
C SER A 21 6.65 -0.30 16.80
N GLN A 22 6.82 -1.35 15.98
CA GLN A 22 7.93 -2.30 16.06
C GLN A 22 8.91 -2.15 14.88
N TYR A 23 8.43 -1.69 13.73
CA TYR A 23 9.18 -1.65 12.49
C TYR A 23 9.03 -0.30 11.79
N SER A 24 10.14 0.22 11.26
CA SER A 24 10.10 1.33 10.31
C SER A 24 9.40 0.88 9.03
N TYR A 25 8.49 1.69 8.52
CA TYR A 25 7.80 1.45 7.26
C TYR A 25 7.85 2.70 6.39
N GLU A 26 7.72 2.50 5.09
CA GLU A 26 7.54 3.56 4.12
C GLU A 26 6.31 3.28 3.27
N THR A 27 5.67 4.34 2.81
CA THR A 27 4.57 4.27 1.85
C THR A 27 4.87 5.29 0.77
N MET A 28 4.36 5.05 -0.43
CA MET A 28 4.43 6.08 -1.46
C MET A 28 3.61 7.29 -1.01
N THR A 29 4.30 8.38 -0.68
CA THR A 29 3.69 9.63 -0.23
C THR A 29 3.95 10.75 -1.24
N ASN A 30 3.10 11.78 -1.22
CA ASN A 30 3.33 13.03 -1.95
C ASN A 30 3.36 12.91 -3.49
N LEU A 31 2.52 12.07 -4.09
CA LEU A 31 2.28 12.15 -5.54
C LEU A 31 1.75 13.54 -5.92
N PRO A 32 2.29 14.19 -6.96
CA PRO A 32 1.77 15.47 -7.44
C PRO A 32 0.27 15.37 -7.79
N SER A 33 -0.50 16.38 -7.36
CA SER A 33 -1.96 16.35 -7.49
C SER A 33 -2.43 16.49 -8.94
N ASP A 34 -1.61 17.14 -9.77
CA ASP A 34 -1.82 17.44 -11.19
C ASP A 34 -1.63 16.22 -12.11
N LEU A 35 -1.04 15.14 -11.63
CA LEU A 35 -0.94 13.89 -12.39
C LEU A 35 -2.33 13.26 -12.58
N SER A 36 -2.54 12.69 -13.77
CA SER A 36 -3.69 11.83 -14.04
C SER A 36 -3.66 10.55 -13.19
N ASP A 37 -4.81 9.91 -13.02
CA ASP A 37 -4.89 8.64 -12.29
C ASP A 37 -4.05 7.54 -12.96
N THR A 38 -3.93 7.55 -14.30
CA THR A 38 -3.09 6.62 -15.04
C THR A 38 -1.60 6.81 -14.75
N GLU A 39 -1.14 8.06 -14.65
CA GLU A 39 0.25 8.37 -14.30
C GLU A 39 0.55 7.99 -12.85
N LYS A 40 -0.35 8.32 -11.93
CA LYS A 40 -0.25 7.93 -10.52
C LYS A 40 -0.19 6.41 -10.35
N LEU A 41 -1.03 5.66 -11.07
CA LEU A 41 -1.01 4.20 -11.05
C LEU A 41 0.29 3.63 -11.61
N SER A 42 0.82 4.23 -12.68
CA SER A 42 2.09 3.83 -13.29
C SER A 42 3.28 4.07 -12.35
N LEU A 43 3.28 5.19 -11.63
CA LEU A 43 4.27 5.48 -10.60
C LEU A 43 4.16 4.51 -9.43
N ASN A 44 2.95 4.18 -8.98
CA ASN A 44 2.75 3.19 -7.92
C ASN A 44 3.31 1.83 -8.33
N ARG A 45 3.02 1.37 -9.56
CA ARG A 45 3.58 0.12 -10.11
C ARG A 45 5.10 0.14 -10.10
N ALA A 46 5.71 1.23 -10.56
CA ALA A 46 7.17 1.36 -10.62
C ALA A 46 7.78 1.32 -9.21
N TRP A 47 7.17 2.01 -8.26
CA TRP A 47 7.62 2.02 -6.86
C TRP A 47 7.52 0.63 -6.22
N THR A 48 6.37 -0.05 -6.31
CA THR A 48 6.19 -1.42 -5.80
C THR A 48 7.25 -2.37 -6.37
N ASN A 49 7.48 -2.32 -7.69
CA ASN A 49 8.50 -3.15 -8.34
C ASN A 49 9.91 -2.82 -7.83
N ALA A 50 10.27 -1.54 -7.69
CA ALA A 50 11.57 -1.13 -7.16
C ALA A 50 11.80 -1.61 -5.72
N ARG A 51 10.78 -1.51 -4.83
CA ARG A 51 10.87 -2.04 -3.46
C ARG A 51 11.06 -3.56 -3.46
N MET A 52 10.37 -4.27 -4.35
CA MET A 52 10.58 -5.72 -4.51
C MET A 52 12.00 -6.04 -5.00
N ASP A 53 12.52 -5.30 -5.97
CA ASP A 53 13.88 -5.45 -6.52
C ASP A 53 14.97 -5.18 -5.46
N GLU A 54 14.73 -4.20 -4.58
CA GLU A 54 15.60 -3.89 -3.44
C GLU A 54 15.46 -4.89 -2.29
N GLY A 55 14.52 -5.83 -2.38
CA GLY A 55 14.35 -6.90 -1.40
C GLY A 55 13.57 -6.48 -0.14
N TYR A 56 12.78 -5.40 -0.20
CA TYR A 56 11.91 -4.98 0.90
C TYR A 56 10.81 -6.00 1.17
N THR A 57 10.35 -6.07 2.43
CA THR A 57 9.12 -6.80 2.74
C THR A 57 7.93 -5.95 2.31
N ILE A 58 7.05 -6.50 1.50
CA ILE A 58 5.79 -5.83 1.12
C ILE A 58 4.73 -6.25 2.12
N VAL A 59 4.40 -5.34 3.03
CA VAL A 59 3.37 -5.54 4.06
C VAL A 59 2.04 -5.16 3.47
N ASP A 60 1.18 -6.15 3.28
CA ASP A 60 -0.15 -5.95 2.74
C ASP A 60 -1.14 -5.84 3.90
N LEU A 61 -1.85 -4.71 3.96
CA LEU A 61 -2.79 -4.37 5.02
C LEU A 61 -4.25 -4.69 4.64
N GLY A 62 -4.45 -5.16 3.41
CA GLY A 62 -5.76 -5.38 2.83
C GLY A 62 -6.44 -4.10 2.37
N PRO A 63 -7.56 -4.25 1.63
CA PRO A 63 -8.42 -3.12 1.35
C PRO A 63 -9.09 -2.60 2.63
N SER A 64 -9.27 -1.29 2.70
CA SER A 64 -9.98 -0.60 3.79
C SER A 64 -10.89 0.47 3.19
N PRO A 65 -12.21 0.46 3.44
CA PRO A 65 -13.15 1.42 2.86
C PRO A 65 -12.79 2.91 3.04
N SER A 66 -12.07 3.24 4.11
CA SER A 66 -11.59 4.59 4.42
C SER A 66 -10.25 4.94 3.76
N TYR A 67 -9.54 3.97 3.16
CA TYR A 67 -8.33 4.22 2.40
C TYR A 67 -8.66 4.61 0.96
N ARG A 68 -8.41 5.88 0.61
CA ARG A 68 -8.81 6.50 -0.67
C ARG A 68 -8.47 5.66 -1.92
N TYR A 69 -7.31 5.00 -1.94
CA TYR A 69 -6.83 4.26 -3.11
C TYR A 69 -7.02 2.74 -3.02
N TYR A 70 -7.23 2.20 -1.81
CA TYR A 70 -7.51 0.78 -1.56
C TYR A 70 -8.85 0.55 -0.85
N PRO A 71 -9.98 1.16 -1.29
CA PRO A 71 -11.25 0.99 -0.60
C PRO A 71 -11.78 -0.45 -0.66
N TYR A 72 -11.44 -1.17 -1.74
CA TYR A 72 -11.91 -2.51 -2.06
C TYR A 72 -10.81 -3.30 -2.78
N ILE A 73 -10.92 -4.63 -2.79
CA ILE A 73 -9.99 -5.51 -3.50
C ILE A 73 -9.93 -5.24 -5.01
N THR A 74 -11.02 -4.73 -5.57
CA THR A 74 -11.16 -4.37 -6.98
C THR A 74 -10.66 -2.95 -7.30
N SER A 75 -10.18 -2.21 -6.30
CA SER A 75 -9.64 -0.87 -6.55
C SER A 75 -8.41 -0.96 -7.46
N PRO A 76 -8.26 -0.04 -8.44
CA PRO A 76 -7.20 -0.17 -9.44
C PRO A 76 -5.79 -0.25 -8.85
N TYR A 77 -5.52 0.53 -7.80
CA TYR A 77 -4.22 0.55 -7.15
C TYR A 77 -3.95 -0.76 -6.39
N TYR A 78 -4.93 -1.27 -5.63
CA TYR A 78 -4.75 -2.50 -4.86
C TYR A 78 -4.62 -3.70 -5.78
N ALA A 79 -5.51 -3.80 -6.77
CA ALA A 79 -5.49 -4.89 -7.75
C ALA A 79 -4.17 -4.92 -8.53
N MET A 80 -3.64 -3.74 -8.90
CA MET A 80 -2.33 -3.65 -9.55
C MET A 80 -1.23 -4.21 -8.64
N GLU A 81 -1.17 -3.79 -7.38
CA GLU A 81 -0.12 -4.23 -6.45
C GLU A 81 -0.14 -5.76 -6.26
N GLN A 82 -1.33 -6.34 -6.10
CA GLN A 82 -1.53 -7.79 -6.00
C GLN A 82 -1.07 -8.52 -7.27
N VAL A 83 -1.35 -7.98 -8.46
CA VAL A 83 -0.91 -8.57 -9.74
C VAL A 83 0.61 -8.59 -9.84
N GLU A 84 1.30 -7.50 -9.50
CA GLU A 84 2.77 -7.42 -9.57
C GLU A 84 3.45 -8.37 -8.59
N ILE A 85 2.94 -8.45 -7.35
CA ILE A 85 3.43 -9.36 -6.32
C ILE A 85 3.25 -10.82 -6.74
N ALA A 86 2.05 -11.18 -7.21
CA ALA A 86 1.73 -12.53 -7.65
C ALA A 86 2.54 -12.95 -8.88
N ALA A 87 2.70 -12.06 -9.87
CA ALA A 87 3.48 -12.32 -11.08
C ALA A 87 4.94 -12.69 -10.80
N ARG A 88 5.50 -12.19 -9.68
CA ARG A 88 6.87 -12.47 -9.26
C ARG A 88 6.98 -13.61 -8.26
N ASN A 89 5.86 -14.18 -7.79
CA ASN A 89 5.83 -15.10 -6.65
C ASN A 89 6.67 -14.57 -5.47
N TYR A 90 6.46 -13.29 -5.12
CA TYR A 90 7.40 -12.55 -4.28
C TYR A 90 7.43 -13.09 -2.85
N ALA A 91 8.53 -13.75 -2.47
CA ALA A 91 8.64 -14.48 -1.21
C ALA A 91 8.58 -13.62 0.06
N LYS A 92 8.79 -12.30 -0.05
CA LYS A 92 8.71 -11.34 1.07
C LYS A 92 7.40 -10.55 1.08
N TRP A 93 6.33 -11.12 0.52
CA TRP A 93 4.99 -10.61 0.69
C TRP A 93 4.39 -11.11 2.01
N LEU A 94 3.95 -10.17 2.86
CA LEU A 94 3.40 -10.45 4.17
C LEU A 94 1.98 -9.86 4.27
N PRO A 95 0.93 -10.64 4.00
CA PRO A 95 -0.43 -10.20 4.25
C PRO A 95 -0.71 -10.20 5.76
N ILE A 96 -1.09 -9.04 6.29
CA ILE A 96 -1.52 -8.85 7.69
C ILE A 96 -3.00 -8.47 7.82
N TRP A 97 -3.78 -9.01 6.89
CA TRP A 97 -5.22 -8.86 6.80
C TRP A 97 -5.85 -10.19 6.38
N GLY A 98 -7.10 -10.40 6.80
CA GLY A 98 -7.72 -11.73 6.73
C GLY A 98 -7.47 -12.54 8.01
N VAL A 99 -8.25 -13.60 8.20
CA VAL A 99 -8.08 -14.50 9.35
C VAL A 99 -6.79 -15.27 9.13
N PHE A 100 -5.85 -15.14 10.06
CA PHE A 100 -4.73 -16.05 10.16
C PHE A 100 -5.23 -17.32 10.84
N ASP A 101 -5.27 -18.42 10.10
CA ASP A 101 -5.52 -19.76 10.66
C ASP A 101 -4.24 -20.32 11.31
#